data_AF-A0A3M1XU24-F1
#
_entry.id   AF-A0A3M1XU24-F1
#
_cell.length_a   1.000
_cell.length_b   1.000
_cell.length_c   1.000
_cell.angle_alpha   90.00
_cell.angle_beta   90.00
_cell.angle_gamma   90.00
#
_symmetry.space_group_name_H-M   'P 1'
#
loop_
_entity.id
_entity.type
_entity.pdbx_description
1 polymer ?
#
loop_
_entity_poly.entity_id
_entity_poly.type
_entity_poly.pdbx_seq_one_letter_code
_entity_poly.pdbx_strand_id
1 'polypeptide(L)'
;KNPVHSVLWMLVMFFHVAGVYLMLNAEFLAATQIIVYAGAILVLFLFVIMLLNLREEITAEHAVDGWPGGLALSVSFLIVAVLSLIGFEVKPIGPWSIEEVSKVTQTKALGKVLYTEYLFPFEIASLVLLIAIVGAVVLAKKKLKS
;
A
#
# COMPACT_ATOMS: atom_id res chain seq x y z
N LYS A 1 -4.94 1.08 -23.46
CA LYS A 1 -4.04 0.42 -22.47
C LYS A 1 -4.84 -0.70 -21.79
N ASN A 2 -4.31 -1.92 -21.63
CA ASN A 2 -5.05 -3.03 -21.00
C ASN A 2 -4.93 -2.95 -19.46
N PRO A 3 -6.04 -2.73 -18.72
CA PRO A 3 -6.01 -2.62 -17.25
C PRO A 3 -5.44 -3.86 -16.55
N VAL A 4 -5.67 -5.06 -17.11
CA VAL A 4 -5.14 -6.31 -16.55
C VAL A 4 -3.62 -6.32 -16.56
N HIS A 5 -3.00 -5.87 -17.65
CA HIS A 5 -1.54 -5.75 -17.70
C HIS A 5 -1.01 -4.77 -16.66
N SER A 6 -1.67 -3.62 -16.46
CA SER A 6 -1.27 -2.66 -15.43
C SER A 6 -1.30 -3.26 -14.02
N VAL A 7 -2.33 -4.05 -13.71
CA VAL A 7 -2.45 -4.69 -12.39
C VAL A 7 -1.45 -5.84 -12.21
N LEU A 8 -1.14 -6.59 -13.26
CA LEU A 8 -0.06 -7.59 -13.22
C LEU A 8 1.31 -6.95 -12.98
N TRP A 9 1.60 -5.79 -13.59
CA TRP A 9 2.82 -5.04 -13.29
C TRP A 9 2.84 -4.53 -11.84
N MET A 10 1.68 -4.11 -11.31
CA MET A 10 1.56 -3.75 -9.89
C MET A 10 1.83 -4.93 -8.95
N LEU A 11 1.42 -6.15 -9.30
CA LEU A 11 1.75 -7.36 -8.54
C LEU A 11 3.27 -7.55 -8.43
N VAL A 12 3.98 -7.43 -9.55
CA VAL A 12 5.45 -7.53 -9.59
C VAL A 12 6.09 -6.47 -8.70
N MET A 13 5.58 -5.24 -8.73
CA MET A 13 6.06 -4.17 -7.85
C MET A 13 5.84 -4.47 -6.37
N PHE A 14 4.71 -5.07 -5.98
CA PHE A 14 4.48 -5.48 -4.59
C PHE A 14 5.43 -6.58 -4.13
N PHE A 15 5.77 -7.54 -4.99
CA PHE A 15 6.82 -8.51 -4.69
C PHE A 15 8.20 -7.86 -4.55
N HIS A 16 8.51 -6.88 -5.39
CA HIS A 16 9.76 -6.13 -5.27
C HIS A 16 9.84 -5.37 -3.94
N VAL A 17 8.78 -4.68 -3.54
CA VAL A 17 8.69 -3.99 -2.24
C VAL A 17 8.82 -4.97 -1.07
N ALA A 18 8.17 -6.14 -1.15
CA ALA A 18 8.32 -7.19 -0.14
C ALA A 18 9.78 -7.68 -0.05
N GLY A 19 10.47 -7.80 -1.19
CA GLY A 19 11.90 -8.10 -1.24
C GLY A 19 12.75 -7.04 -0.53
N VAL A 20 12.47 -5.75 -0.77
CA VAL A 20 13.13 -4.65 -0.04
C VAL A 20 12.89 -4.75 1.47
N TYR A 21 11.67 -5.07 1.91
CA TYR A 21 11.38 -5.29 3.33
C TYR A 21 12.18 -6.45 3.93
N LEU A 22 12.34 -7.56 3.21
CA LEU A 22 13.20 -8.66 3.66
C LEU A 22 14.67 -8.24 3.75
N MET A 23 15.17 -7.46 2.79
CA MET A 23 16.54 -6.91 2.85
C MET A 23 16.76 -5.98 4.05
N LEU A 24 15.69 -5.33 4.52
CA LEU A 24 15.68 -4.48 5.71
C LEU A 24 15.37 -5.24 7.02
N ASN A 25 15.36 -6.57 7.00
CA ASN A 25 14.99 -7.43 8.14
C ASN A 25 13.57 -7.16 8.70
N ALA A 26 12.65 -6.67 7.86
CA ALA A 26 11.27 -6.36 8.21
C ALA A 26 10.31 -7.49 7.79
N GLU A 27 10.47 -8.67 8.41
CA GLU A 27 9.76 -9.90 8.04
C GLU A 27 8.23 -9.78 8.12
N PHE A 28 7.70 -9.16 9.19
CA PHE A 28 6.25 -8.98 9.36
C PHE A 28 5.65 -8.08 8.26
N LEU A 29 6.36 -7.01 7.88
CA LEU A 29 5.91 -6.10 6.83
C LEU A 29 5.94 -6.80 5.47
N ALA A 30 7.01 -7.56 5.18
CA ALA A 30 7.11 -8.34 3.96
C ALA A 30 5.95 -9.35 3.83
N ALA A 31 5.66 -10.09 4.91
CA ALA A 31 4.55 -11.05 4.92
C ALA A 31 3.20 -10.35 4.72
N THR A 32 2.96 -9.23 5.41
CA THR A 32 1.72 -8.44 5.29
C THR A 32 1.55 -7.85 3.88
N GLN A 33 2.64 -7.40 3.25
CA GLN A 33 2.65 -6.91 1.87
C GLN A 33 2.14 -7.97 0.89
N ILE A 34 2.59 -9.22 1.06
CA ILE A 34 2.17 -10.31 0.18
C ILE A 34 0.74 -10.75 0.50
N ILE A 35 0.40 -10.98 1.77
CA ILE A 35 -0.91 -11.54 2.15
C ILE A 35 -2.04 -10.53 1.91
N VAL A 36 -1.89 -9.29 2.37
CA VAL A 36 -2.97 -8.30 2.35
C VAL A 36 -3.02 -7.56 1.02
N TYR A 37 -1.89 -6.97 0.60
CA TYR A 37 -1.89 -6.13 -0.60
C TYR A 37 -1.91 -6.95 -1.87
N ALA A 38 -0.96 -7.89 -2.05
CA ALA A 38 -0.92 -8.72 -3.24
C ALA A 38 -2.01 -9.82 -3.23
N GLY A 39 -2.28 -10.43 -2.09
CA GLY A 39 -3.17 -11.59 -1.97
C GLY A 39 -4.66 -11.23 -1.90
N ALA A 40 -5.04 -10.25 -1.09
CA ALA A 40 -6.45 -9.91 -0.89
C ALA A 40 -6.90 -8.73 -1.76
N ILE A 41 -6.25 -7.56 -1.59
CA ILE A 41 -6.69 -6.31 -2.21
C ILE A 41 -6.52 -6.37 -3.73
N LEU A 42 -5.32 -6.72 -4.22
CA LEU A 42 -5.02 -6.75 -5.64
C LEU A 42 -5.88 -7.78 -6.39
N VAL A 43 -6.10 -8.94 -5.79
CA VAL A 43 -6.94 -10.00 -6.38
C VAL A 43 -8.40 -9.56 -6.45
N LEU A 44 -8.92 -8.87 -5.43
CA LEU A 44 -10.25 -8.26 -5.49
C LEU A 44 -10.34 -7.24 -6.65
N PHE A 45 -9.32 -6.39 -6.81
CA PHE A 45 -9.26 -5.47 -7.95
C PHE A 45 -9.23 -6.20 -9.29
N LEU A 46 -8.43 -7.27 -9.42
CA LEU A 46 -8.40 -8.10 -10.62
C LEU A 46 -9.78 -8.67 -10.96
N PHE A 47 -10.50 -9.20 -9.97
CA PHE A 47 -11.86 -9.68 -10.18
C PHE A 47 -12.79 -8.57 -10.65
N VAL A 48 -12.73 -7.39 -10.03
CA VAL A 48 -13.57 -6.24 -10.40
C VAL A 48 -13.29 -5.78 -11.84
N ILE A 49 -12.02 -5.61 -12.24
CA ILE A 49 -11.70 -5.17 -13.60
C ILE A 49 -12.10 -6.19 -14.67
N MET A 50 -12.01 -7.49 -14.33
CA MET A 50 -12.39 -8.57 -15.23
C MET A 50 -13.91 -8.64 -15.40
N LEU A 51 -14.67 -8.50 -14.31
CA LEU A 51 -16.13 -8.50 -14.33
C LEU A 51 -16.70 -7.26 -15.05
N LEU A 52 -16.06 -6.11 -14.91
CA LEU A 52 -16.52 -4.86 -15.51
C LEU A 52 -16.06 -4.66 -16.97
N ASN A 53 -15.31 -5.61 -17.55
CA ASN A 53 -14.76 -5.56 -18.91
C ASN A 53 -14.38 -4.12 -19.36
N LEU A 54 -13.53 -3.46 -18.57
CA LEU A 54 -13.10 -2.05 -18.76
C LEU A 54 -12.25 -1.82 -20.03
N ARG A 55 -12.31 -2.72 -21.00
CA ARG A 55 -11.51 -2.74 -22.22
C ARG A 55 -11.96 -1.70 -23.24
N GLU A 56 -13.23 -1.28 -23.22
CA GLU A 56 -13.84 -0.43 -24.25
C GLU A 56 -14.11 1.01 -23.81
N GLU A 57 -14.25 1.30 -22.50
CA GLU A 57 -14.53 2.67 -22.00
C GLU A 57 -13.29 3.58 -21.93
N ILE A 58 -12.08 3.08 -22.25
CA ILE A 58 -10.86 3.89 -22.34
C ILE A 58 -10.59 4.33 -23.79
N THR A 59 -11.63 4.59 -24.58
CA THR A 59 -11.54 5.52 -25.72
C THR A 59 -11.53 6.94 -25.16
N ALA A 60 -10.41 7.30 -24.54
CA ALA A 60 -10.18 8.63 -24.01
C ALA A 60 -10.10 9.63 -25.18
N GLU A 61 -11.24 10.18 -25.56
CA GLU A 61 -11.38 11.37 -26.40
C GLU A 61 -10.90 12.65 -25.69
N HIS A 62 -10.29 12.52 -24.51
CA HIS A 62 -9.61 13.60 -23.81
C HIS A 62 -8.23 13.12 -23.40
N ALA A 63 -7.31 13.06 -24.37
CA ALA A 63 -5.89 13.11 -24.07
C ALA A 63 -5.67 14.41 -23.29
N VAL A 64 -5.40 14.26 -22.00
CA VAL A 64 -5.13 15.39 -21.11
C VAL A 64 -3.88 16.08 -21.67
N ASP A 65 -4.08 17.24 -22.31
CA ASP A 65 -3.02 18.07 -22.93
C ASP A 65 -2.07 18.68 -21.86
N GLY A 66 -2.15 18.20 -20.63
CA GLY A 66 -1.31 18.56 -19.49
C GLY A 66 -0.05 17.71 -19.33
N TRP A 67 0.37 16.95 -20.35
CA TRP A 67 1.61 16.17 -20.30
C TRP A 67 2.86 17.00 -19.94
N PRO A 68 3.01 18.28 -20.35
CA PRO A 68 4.15 19.10 -19.93
C PRO A 68 4.05 19.49 -18.45
N GLY A 69 2.82 19.72 -17.95
CA GLY A 69 2.57 20.02 -16.54
C GLY A 69 2.85 18.82 -15.63
N GLY A 70 2.43 17.62 -16.04
CA GLY A 70 2.75 16.38 -15.32
C GLY A 70 4.25 16.09 -15.30
N LEU A 71 4.95 16.35 -16.42
CA LEU A 71 6.41 16.23 -16.48
C LEU A 71 7.09 17.24 -15.56
N ALA A 72 6.68 18.51 -15.61
CA ALA A 72 7.25 19.58 -14.78
C ALA A 72 7.07 19.28 -13.28
N LEU A 73 5.90 18.78 -12.87
CA LEU A 73 5.65 18.36 -11.49
C LEU A 73 6.53 17.17 -11.07
N SER A 74 6.64 16.15 -11.93
CA SER A 74 7.48 14.98 -11.66
C SER A 74 8.96 15.35 -11.53
N VAL A 75 9.47 16.19 -12.43
CA VAL A 75 10.85 16.68 -12.40
C VAL A 75 11.09 17.55 -11.17
N SER A 76 10.16 18.45 -10.84
CA SER A 76 10.26 19.28 -9.65
C SER A 76 10.30 18.43 -8.37
N PHE A 77 9.44 17.41 -8.28
CA PHE A 77 9.45 16.47 -7.16
C PHE A 77 10.77 15.70 -7.07
N LEU A 78 11.30 15.22 -8.20
CA LEU A 78 12.60 14.53 -8.24
C LEU A 78 13.74 15.44 -7.79
N ILE A 79 13.76 16.70 -8.23
CA ILE A 79 14.78 17.68 -7.81
C ILE A 79 14.70 17.90 -6.30
N VAL A 80 13.50 18.12 -5.75
CA VAL A 80 13.31 18.30 -4.29
C VAL A 80 13.75 17.05 -3.52
N ALA A 81 13.40 15.86 -4.00
CA ALA A 81 13.80 14.60 -3.39
C ALA A 81 15.32 14.44 -3.38
N VAL A 82 16.00 14.72 -4.50
CA VAL A 82 17.47 14.63 -4.60
C VAL A 82 18.15 15.67 -3.73
N LEU A 83 17.68 16.92 -3.72
CA LEU A 83 18.21 17.98 -2.85
C LEU A 83 18.02 17.63 -1.38
N SER A 84 16.92 16.98 -1.01
CA SER A 84 16.67 16.51 0.37
C SER A 84 17.64 15.41 0.81
N LEU A 85 18.26 14.69 -0.13
CA LEU A 85 19.30 13.70 0.17
C LEU A 85 20.66 14.37 0.44
N ILE A 86 20.89 15.59 -0.04
CA ILE A 86 22.13 16.33 0.18
C ILE A 86 22.10 16.87 1.61
N GLY A 87 22.86 16.22 2.51
CA GLY A 87 22.89 16.54 3.93
C GLY A 87 21.97 15.69 4.79
N PHE A 88 21.37 14.63 4.22
CA PHE A 88 20.58 13.67 4.99
C PHE A 88 21.49 12.82 5.89
N GLU A 89 21.44 13.05 7.20
CA GLU A 89 22.09 12.20 8.19
C GLU A 89 21.17 11.03 8.56
N VAL A 90 21.67 9.81 8.37
CA VAL A 90 20.98 8.60 8.83
C VAL A 90 21.09 8.53 10.35
N LYS A 91 20.11 9.10 11.04
CA LYS A 91 19.95 8.92 12.49
C LYS A 91 19.02 7.74 12.73
N PRO A 92 19.35 6.81 13.65
CA PRO A 92 18.42 5.78 14.06
C PRO A 92 17.19 6.46 14.68
N ILE A 93 16.04 6.27 14.06
CA ILE A 93 14.76 6.82 14.50
C ILE A 93 14.08 5.75 15.34
N GLY A 94 13.87 6.03 16.62
CA GLY A 94 13.09 5.18 17.53
C GLY A 94 13.89 4.65 18.73
N PRO A 95 13.20 4.13 19.75
CA PRO A 95 13.81 3.68 21.00
C PRO A 95 14.42 2.27 20.94
N TRP A 96 14.27 1.56 19.82
CA TRP A 96 14.74 0.17 19.66
C TRP A 96 15.97 0.12 18.74
N SER A 97 17.06 -0.42 19.25
CA SER A 97 18.24 -0.73 18.43
C SER A 97 18.06 -2.03 17.65
N ILE A 98 18.75 -2.16 16.51
CA ILE A 98 18.76 -3.39 15.69
C ILE A 98 19.16 -4.62 16.53
N GLU A 99 20.05 -4.42 17.50
CA GLU A 99 20.59 -5.46 18.37
C GLU A 99 19.63 -5.88 19.49
N GLU A 100 18.70 -5.01 19.89
CA GLU A 100 17.61 -5.38 20.81
C GLU A 100 16.48 -6.09 20.08
N VAL A 101 16.18 -5.68 18.84
CA VAL A 101 15.18 -6.35 18.00
C VAL A 101 15.63 -7.75 17.63
N SER A 102 16.93 -8.01 17.42
CA SER A 102 17.44 -9.35 17.09
C SER A 102 17.39 -10.35 18.27
N LYS A 103 17.34 -9.87 19.51
CA LYS A 103 17.20 -10.71 20.73
C LYS A 103 15.78 -11.26 20.91
N VAL A 104 14.80 -10.65 20.25
CA VAL A 104 13.40 -11.09 20.20
C VAL A 104 13.01 -11.35 18.74
N THR A 105 11.83 -11.90 18.48
CA THR A 105 11.35 -11.95 17.08
C THR A 105 10.78 -10.58 16.69
N GLN A 106 11.00 -10.14 15.46
CA GLN A 106 10.56 -8.82 14.96
C GLN A 106 9.04 -8.64 15.13
N THR A 107 8.26 -9.69 14.84
CA THR A 107 6.81 -9.72 15.06
C THR A 107 6.43 -9.52 16.53
N LYS A 108 7.19 -10.08 17.47
CA LYS A 108 6.93 -9.92 18.91
C LYS A 108 7.27 -8.52 19.39
N ALA A 109 8.38 -7.94 18.93
CA ALA A 109 8.75 -6.56 19.22
C ALA A 109 7.68 -5.59 18.72
N LEU A 110 7.24 -5.76 17.46
CA LEU A 110 6.20 -4.94 16.87
C LEU A 110 4.87 -5.08 17.62
N GLY A 111 4.47 -6.31 17.96
CA GLY A 111 3.27 -6.56 18.75
C GLY A 111 3.32 -5.85 20.10
N LYS A 112 4.46 -5.87 20.81
CA LYS A 112 4.62 -5.16 22.07
C LYS A 112 4.35 -3.67 21.90
N VAL A 113 4.95 -3.03 20.89
CA VAL A 113 4.78 -1.60 20.63
C VAL A 113 3.33 -1.28 20.22
N LEU A 114 2.72 -2.09 19.35
CA LEU A 114 1.34 -1.90 18.90
C LEU A 114 0.32 -2.00 20.04
N TYR A 115 0.47 -2.96 20.94
CA TYR A 115 -0.49 -3.21 22.02
C TYR A 115 -0.19 -2.46 23.32
N THR A 116 0.90 -1.68 23.39
CA THR A 116 1.23 -0.87 24.59
C THR A 116 1.28 0.61 24.27
N GLU A 117 2.22 1.04 23.42
CA GLU A 117 2.43 2.45 23.06
C GLU A 117 1.40 2.95 22.04
N TYR A 118 1.04 2.11 21.06
CA TYR A 118 0.12 2.46 19.96
C TYR A 118 -1.25 1.80 20.09
N LEU A 119 -1.68 1.50 21.32
CA LEU A 119 -2.96 0.83 21.57
C LEU A 119 -4.14 1.61 20.97
N PHE A 120 -4.16 2.93 21.16
CA PHE A 120 -5.27 3.76 20.71
C PHE A 120 -5.38 3.86 19.17
N PRO A 121 -4.29 4.12 18.41
CA PRO A 121 -4.30 3.97 16.95
C PRO A 121 -4.71 2.57 16.47
N PHE A 122 -4.29 1.52 17.17
CA PHE A 122 -4.67 0.14 16.83
C PHE A 122 -6.18 -0.09 16.99
N GLU A 123 -6.78 0.40 18.07
CA GLU A 123 -8.23 0.35 18.28
C GLU A 123 -8.99 1.12 17.18
N ILE A 124 -8.52 2.31 16.81
CA ILE A 124 -9.13 3.07 15.70
C ILE A 124 -9.09 2.27 14.40
N ALA A 125 -7.96 1.64 14.08
CA ALA A 125 -7.84 0.81 12.88
C ALA A 125 -8.84 -0.37 12.91
N SER A 126 -9.05 -1.00 14.08
CA SER A 126 -10.03 -2.07 14.25
C SER A 126 -11.48 -1.59 13.98
N LEU A 127 -11.82 -0.39 14.44
CA LEU A 127 -13.13 0.21 14.19
C LEU A 127 -13.32 0.57 12.71
N VAL A 128 -12.28 1.06 12.04
CA VAL A 128 -12.31 1.34 10.59
C VAL A 128 -12.59 0.05 9.81
N LEU A 129 -11.95 -1.07 10.17
CA LEU A 129 -12.21 -2.37 9.54
C LEU A 129 -13.65 -2.84 9.78
N LEU A 130 -14.17 -2.67 11.00
CA LEU A 130 -15.56 -2.98 11.31
C LEU A 130 -16.53 -2.15 10.45
N ILE A 131 -16.30 -0.83 10.37
CA ILE A 131 -17.10 0.09 9.56
C ILE A 131 -17.04 -0.29 8.09
N ALA A 132 -15.88 -0.68 7.57
CA ALA A 132 -15.72 -1.12 6.18
C ALA A 132 -16.58 -2.37 5.87
N ILE A 133 -16.57 -3.37 6.76
CA ILE A 133 -17.39 -4.59 6.60
C ILE A 133 -18.88 -4.25 6.64
N VAL A 134 -19.32 -3.47 7.62
CA VAL A 134 -20.73 -3.04 7.73
C VAL A 134 -21.15 -2.24 6.50
N GLY A 135 -20.30 -1.31 6.06
CA GLY A 135 -20.54 -0.49 4.86
C GLY A 135 -20.69 -1.33 3.60
N ALA A 136 -19.81 -2.32 3.40
CA ALA A 136 -19.90 -3.25 2.27
C ALA A 136 -21.21 -4.05 2.27
N VAL A 137 -21.64 -4.57 3.43
CA VAL A 137 -22.89 -5.34 3.57
C VAL A 137 -24.12 -4.47 3.30
N VAL A 138 -24.17 -3.25 3.85
CA VAL A 138 -25.28 -2.31 3.64
C VAL A 138 -25.39 -1.92 2.16
N LEU A 139 -24.25 -1.63 1.50
CA LEU A 139 -24.22 -1.26 0.09
C LEU A 139 -24.67 -2.42 -0.81
N ALA A 140 -24.25 -3.64 -0.52
CA ALA A 140 -24.66 -4.84 -1.25
C ALA A 140 -26.17 -5.11 -1.11
N LYS A 141 -26.74 -4.95 0.10
CA LYS A 141 -28.19 -5.14 0.35
C LYS A 141 -29.07 -4.15 -0.41
N LYS A 142 -28.62 -2.90 -0.60
CA LYS A 142 -29.41 -1.86 -1.31
C LYS A 142 -29.71 -2.25 -2.77
N LYS A 143 -28.82 -3.02 -3.43
CA LYS A 143 -28.99 -3.43 -4.83
C LYS A 143 -29.96 -4.59 -5.05
N LEU A 144 -30.32 -5.34 -4.00
CA LEU A 144 -31.20 -6.52 -4.12
C LEU A 144 -32.70 -6.18 -3.96
N LYS A 145 -33.04 -4.94 -3.58
CA LYS A 145 -34.40 -4.51 -3.25
C LYS A 145 -34.97 -3.47 -4.23
N SER A 146 -34.26 -3.21 -5.33
CA SER A 146 -34.72 -2.44 -6.50
C SER A 146 -34.81 -3.39 -7.69
#